data_AF-A0A535FE97-F1
#
_entry.id   AF-A0A535FE97-F1
#
_cell.length_a   1.000
_cell.length_b   1.000
_cell.length_c   1.000
_cell.angle_alpha   90.00
_cell.angle_beta   90.00
_cell.angle_gamma   90.00
#
_symmetry.space_group_name_H-M   'P 1'
#
loop_
_entity.id
_entity.type
_entity.pdbx_description
1 polymer ?
#
loop_
_entity_poly.entity_id
_entity_poly.type
_entity_poly.pdbx_seq_one_letter_code
_entity_poly.pdbx_strand_id
1 'polypeptide(L)'
;MGALALTIRLCARAVHLLAAAAWVGGSIMYLVAVVPALRSAGPVPAVAAKIAALFKQLVNSCIAALLLSGIYLIVDRLAQTTLGWPYLVILALKIMTALGMFVLAIYLGQSNVRRLAKRATRLSKAAPQLLLTLGILVFVLGALLNILFELAIVAH
;
A
#
# COMPACT_ATOMS: atom_id res chain seq x y z
N MET A 1 -18.16 -4.27 -27.48
CA MET A 1 -16.97 -3.87 -26.67
C MET A 1 -17.17 -4.03 -25.15
N GLY A 2 -18.26 -4.66 -24.64
CA GLY A 2 -18.58 -4.69 -23.20
C GLY A 2 -17.85 -5.74 -22.35
N ALA A 3 -17.69 -6.97 -22.84
CA ALA A 3 -17.15 -8.06 -22.02
C ALA A 3 -15.66 -7.92 -21.69
N LEU A 4 -14.83 -7.57 -22.68
CA LEU A 4 -13.38 -7.39 -22.48
C LEU A 4 -13.08 -6.24 -21.51
N ALA A 5 -13.74 -5.09 -21.68
CA ALA A 5 -13.55 -3.93 -20.81
C ALA A 5 -13.98 -4.23 -19.36
N LEU A 6 -15.10 -4.94 -19.19
CA LEU A 6 -15.56 -5.40 -17.88
C LEU A 6 -14.54 -6.31 -17.20
N THR A 7 -14.01 -7.30 -17.94
CA THR A 7 -13.00 -8.23 -17.41
C THR A 7 -11.73 -7.50 -16.98
N ILE A 8 -11.22 -6.58 -17.81
CA ILE A 8 -10.02 -5.80 -17.47
C ILE A 8 -10.26 -4.97 -16.20
N ARG A 9 -11.41 -4.30 -16.08
CA ARG A 9 -11.77 -3.53 -14.90
C ARG A 9 -11.86 -4.39 -13.65
N LEU A 10 -12.49 -5.56 -13.74
CA LEU A 10 -12.58 -6.50 -12.64
C LEU A 10 -11.20 -6.97 -12.19
N CYS A 11 -10.35 -7.38 -13.14
CA CYS A 11 -8.98 -7.79 -12.86
C CYS A 11 -8.18 -6.68 -12.20
N ALA A 12 -8.25 -5.45 -12.71
CA ALA A 12 -7.55 -4.31 -12.13
C ALA A 12 -8.00 -4.03 -10.68
N ARG A 13 -9.32 -4.07 -10.42
CA ARG A 13 -9.87 -3.91 -9.05
C ARG A 13 -9.40 -5.03 -8.14
N ALA A 14 -9.49 -6.29 -8.58
CA ALA A 14 -9.08 -7.44 -7.80
C ALA A 14 -7.59 -7.38 -7.45
N VAL A 15 -6.72 -7.09 -8.43
CA VAL A 15 -5.28 -6.91 -8.20
C VAL A 15 -5.00 -5.78 -7.22
N HIS A 16 -5.66 -4.63 -7.38
CA HIS A 16 -5.48 -3.49 -6.48
C HIS A 16 -5.87 -3.84 -5.04
N LEU A 17 -7.03 -4.48 -4.85
CA LEU A 17 -7.54 -4.87 -3.54
C LEU A 17 -6.67 -5.94 -2.88
N LEU A 18 -6.26 -6.96 -3.63
CA LEU A 18 -5.38 -8.02 -3.11
C LEU A 18 -4.00 -7.48 -2.73
N ALA A 19 -3.43 -6.60 -3.54
CA ALA A 19 -2.15 -5.97 -3.23
C ALA A 19 -2.25 -5.06 -1.99
N ALA A 20 -3.33 -4.29 -1.86
CA ALA A 20 -3.56 -3.45 -0.69
C ALA A 20 -3.77 -4.30 0.58
N ALA A 21 -4.57 -5.36 0.49
CA ALA A 21 -4.83 -6.28 1.59
C ALA A 21 -3.55 -7.02 2.03
N ALA A 22 -2.77 -7.52 1.07
CA ALA A 22 -1.49 -8.19 1.35
C ALA A 22 -0.48 -7.24 2.00
N TRP A 23 -0.43 -5.97 1.58
CA TRP A 23 0.44 -4.96 2.19
C TRP A 23 0.05 -4.66 3.64
N VAL A 24 -1.21 -4.30 3.87
CA VAL A 24 -1.71 -3.91 5.20
C VAL A 24 -1.68 -5.12 6.13
N GLY A 25 -2.23 -6.25 5.70
CA GLY A 25 -2.23 -7.50 6.46
C GLY A 25 -0.83 -8.02 6.73
N GLY A 26 0.06 -7.98 5.74
CA GLY A 26 1.47 -8.33 5.92
C GLY A 26 2.18 -7.45 6.94
N SER A 27 1.91 -6.14 6.93
CA SER A 27 2.46 -5.18 7.88
C SER A 27 1.94 -5.41 9.30
N ILE A 28 0.64 -5.73 9.46
CA ILE A 28 0.04 -6.12 10.74
C ILE A 28 0.69 -7.42 11.26
N MET A 29 0.75 -8.47 10.43
CA MET A 29 1.38 -9.74 10.77
C MET A 29 2.84 -9.54 11.18
N TYR A 30 3.58 -8.71 10.45
CA TYR A 30 4.97 -8.43 10.74
C TYR A 30 5.13 -7.76 12.12
N LEU A 31 4.31 -6.75 12.42
CA LEU A 31 4.36 -6.00 13.67
C LEU A 31 3.86 -6.79 14.89
N VAL A 32 2.78 -7.55 14.74
CA VAL A 32 2.04 -8.17 15.86
C VAL A 32 2.53 -9.59 16.14
N ALA A 33 2.98 -10.33 15.13
CA ALA A 33 3.42 -11.71 15.30
C ALA A 33 4.94 -11.86 15.13
N VAL A 34 5.48 -11.43 13.98
CA VAL A 34 6.88 -11.70 13.61
C VAL A 34 7.86 -10.97 14.54
N VAL A 35 7.69 -9.65 14.73
CA VAL A 35 8.59 -8.85 15.56
C VAL A 35 8.60 -9.33 17.02
N PRO A 36 7.45 -9.59 17.69
CA PRO A 36 7.45 -10.13 19.04
C PRO A 36 8.07 -11.53 19.15
N ALA A 37 7.80 -12.42 18.19
CA ALA A 37 8.38 -13.77 18.18
C ALA A 37 9.91 -13.72 18.07
N LEU A 38 10.46 -12.91 17.15
CA LEU A 38 11.91 -12.74 16.99
C LEU A 38 12.58 -12.11 18.23
N ARG A 39 11.89 -11.22 18.95
CA ARG A 39 12.39 -10.65 20.20
C ARG A 39 12.43 -11.67 21.34
N SER A 40 11.44 -12.57 21.38
CA SER A 40 11.28 -13.53 22.48
C SER A 40 12.18 -14.77 22.30
N ALA A 41 12.53 -15.13 21.06
CA ALA A 41 13.31 -16.33 20.74
C ALA A 41 14.84 -16.21 20.97
N GLY A 42 15.34 -15.04 21.41
CA GLY A 42 16.78 -14.77 21.49
C GLY A 42 17.42 -14.43 20.14
N PRO A 43 18.76 -14.31 20.05
CA PRO A 43 19.44 -13.84 18.85
C PRO A 43 19.41 -14.87 17.70
N VAL A 44 18.47 -14.70 16.76
CA VAL A 44 18.34 -15.50 15.52
C VAL A 44 18.56 -14.65 14.24
N PRO A 45 19.76 -14.09 14.03
CA PRO A 45 20.00 -13.07 13.00
C PRO A 45 19.80 -13.55 11.56
N ALA A 46 20.12 -14.81 11.26
CA ALA A 46 19.94 -15.37 9.92
C ALA A 46 18.46 -15.49 9.53
N VAL A 47 17.63 -15.95 10.46
CA VAL A 47 16.17 -16.08 10.26
C VAL A 47 15.54 -14.70 10.12
N ALA A 48 15.88 -13.76 11.01
CA ALA A 48 15.38 -12.39 10.93
C ALA A 48 15.73 -11.71 9.59
N ALA A 49 16.97 -11.89 9.11
CA ALA A 49 17.39 -11.36 7.82
C ALA A 49 16.64 -11.99 6.64
N LYS A 50 16.40 -13.32 6.67
CA LYS A 50 15.64 -14.01 5.62
C LYS A 50 14.19 -13.56 5.59
N ILE A 51 13.53 -13.43 6.74
CA ILE A 51 12.16 -12.91 6.82
C ILE A 51 12.09 -11.49 6.27
N ALA A 52 13.02 -10.61 6.65
CA ALA A 52 13.06 -9.23 6.14
C ALA A 52 13.25 -9.18 4.61
N ALA A 53 14.09 -10.06 4.05
CA ALA A 53 14.28 -10.15 2.61
C ALA A 53 13.01 -10.62 1.87
N LEU A 54 12.32 -11.64 2.37
CA LEU A 54 11.06 -12.13 1.81
C LEU A 54 9.94 -11.09 1.93
N PHE A 55 9.85 -10.42 3.07
CA PHE A 55 8.88 -9.34 3.27
C PHE A 55 9.13 -8.17 2.32
N LYS A 56 10.39 -7.79 2.11
CA LYS A 56 10.76 -6.78 1.10
C LYS A 56 10.34 -7.19 -0.32
N GLN A 57 10.51 -8.45 -0.69
CA GLN A 57 10.07 -8.94 -2.00
C GLN A 57 8.55 -8.82 -2.16
N LEU A 58 7.78 -9.25 -1.15
CA LEU A 58 6.32 -9.10 -1.13
C LEU A 58 5.90 -7.62 -1.27
N VAL A 59 6.51 -6.74 -0.46
CA VAL A 59 6.28 -5.29 -0.49
C VAL A 59 6.52 -4.75 -1.89
N ASN A 60 7.66 -5.05 -2.51
CA ASN A 60 7.99 -4.58 -3.86
C ASN A 60 6.98 -5.06 -4.92
N SER A 61 6.54 -6.32 -4.85
CA SER A 61 5.48 -6.84 -5.72
C SER A 61 4.16 -6.10 -5.53
N CYS A 62 3.80 -5.77 -4.29
CA CYS A 62 2.62 -4.97 -3.99
C CYS A 62 2.74 -3.54 -4.52
N ILE A 63 3.90 -2.88 -4.43
CA ILE A 63 4.11 -1.53 -5.03
C ILE A 63 3.80 -1.57 -6.53
N ALA A 64 4.39 -2.54 -7.25
CA ALA A 64 4.19 -2.67 -8.69
C ALA A 64 2.72 -2.90 -9.02
N ALA A 65 2.06 -3.84 -8.33
CA ALA A 65 0.65 -4.14 -8.53
C ALA A 65 -0.24 -2.92 -8.25
N LEU A 66 0.00 -2.19 -7.16
CA LEU A 66 -0.77 -1.01 -6.76
C LEU A 66 -0.61 0.15 -7.74
N LEU A 67 0.60 0.40 -8.24
CA LEU A 67 0.85 1.46 -9.23
C LEU A 67 0.14 1.15 -10.55
N LEU A 68 0.35 -0.04 -11.11
CA LEU A 68 -0.22 -0.42 -12.41
C LEU A 68 -1.76 -0.43 -12.36
N SER A 69 -2.33 -1.11 -11.36
CA SER A 69 -3.78 -1.15 -11.20
C SER A 69 -4.36 0.22 -10.81
N GLY A 70 -3.66 0.99 -9.97
CA GLY A 70 -4.11 2.31 -9.53
C GLY A 70 -4.20 3.31 -10.68
N ILE A 71 -3.19 3.37 -11.55
CA ILE A 71 -3.21 4.22 -12.75
C ILE A 71 -4.40 3.87 -13.64
N TYR A 72 -4.60 2.58 -13.92
CA TYR A 72 -5.73 2.13 -14.73
C TYR A 72 -7.08 2.54 -14.11
N LEU A 73 -7.27 2.31 -12.80
CA LEU A 73 -8.54 2.63 -12.12
C LEU A 73 -8.84 4.13 -12.06
N ILE A 74 -7.80 4.98 -12.01
CA ILE A 74 -7.96 6.44 -12.10
C ILE A 74 -8.49 6.83 -13.47
N VAL A 75 -7.84 6.36 -14.54
CA VAL A 75 -8.25 6.65 -15.92
C VAL A 75 -9.66 6.12 -16.18
N ASP A 76 -9.94 4.88 -15.78
CA ASP A 76 -11.24 4.25 -15.93
C ASP A 76 -12.36 5.07 -15.28
N ARG A 77 -12.14 5.60 -14.07
CA ARG A 77 -13.15 6.43 -13.38
C ARG A 77 -13.31 7.82 -13.99
N LEU A 78 -12.22 8.50 -14.32
CA LEU A 78 -12.26 9.82 -14.94
C LEU A 78 -12.92 9.80 -16.33
N ALA A 79 -12.87 8.67 -17.02
CA ALA A 79 -13.51 8.48 -18.31
C ALA A 79 -15.02 8.16 -18.22
N GLN A 80 -15.55 7.80 -17.05
CA GLN A 80 -16.95 7.37 -16.89
C GLN A 80 -17.92 8.51 -16.64
N THR A 81 -17.51 9.54 -15.90
CA THR A 81 -18.38 10.65 -15.51
C THR A 81 -17.56 11.88 -15.14
N THR A 82 -18.21 13.04 -15.07
CA THR A 82 -17.60 14.26 -14.57
C THR A 82 -17.55 14.21 -13.04
N LEU A 83 -16.34 14.30 -12.48
CA LEU A 83 -16.11 14.22 -11.05
C LEU A 83 -15.91 15.61 -10.46
N GLY A 84 -16.64 15.92 -9.38
CA GLY A 84 -16.54 17.20 -8.70
C GLY A 84 -15.23 17.41 -7.94
N TRP A 85 -14.98 18.66 -7.55
CA TRP A 85 -13.81 19.08 -6.78
C TRP A 85 -13.50 18.20 -5.54
N PRO A 86 -14.49 17.78 -4.71
CA PRO A 86 -14.21 16.93 -3.56
C PRO A 86 -13.53 15.62 -3.94
N TYR A 87 -13.96 14.97 -5.04
CA TYR A 87 -13.35 13.74 -5.51
C TYR A 87 -11.88 13.94 -5.92
N LEU A 88 -11.61 15.00 -6.68
CA LEU A 88 -10.26 15.30 -7.18
C LEU A 88 -9.27 15.60 -6.05
N VAL A 89 -9.70 16.33 -5.01
CA VAL A 89 -8.88 16.62 -3.83
C VAL A 89 -8.53 15.35 -3.07
N ILE A 90 -9.51 14.49 -2.79
CA ILE A 90 -9.27 13.21 -2.10
C ILE A 90 -8.40 12.28 -2.95
N LEU A 91 -8.57 12.29 -4.27
CA LEU A 91 -7.73 11.51 -5.18
C LEU A 91 -6.27 11.97 -5.12
N ALA A 92 -6.03 13.28 -5.19
CA ALA A 92 -4.69 13.85 -5.06
C ALA A 92 -4.06 13.49 -3.70
N LEU A 93 -4.81 13.63 -2.61
CA LEU A 93 -4.35 13.25 -1.27
C LEU A 93 -3.99 11.76 -1.19
N LYS A 94 -4.80 10.87 -1.78
CA LYS A 94 -4.53 9.43 -1.83
C LYS A 94 -3.24 9.15 -2.58
N ILE A 95 -3.04 9.77 -3.74
CA ILE A 95 -1.84 9.59 -4.56
C ILE A 95 -0.60 10.07 -3.80
N MET A 96 -0.63 11.27 -3.22
CA MET A 96 0.49 11.82 -2.46
C MET A 96 0.86 10.94 -1.27
N THR A 97 -0.15 10.45 -0.54
CA THR A 97 0.05 9.55 0.60
C THR A 97 0.65 8.20 0.15
N ALA A 98 0.12 7.62 -0.93
CA ALA A 98 0.62 6.35 -1.47
C ALA A 98 2.05 6.46 -1.98
N LEU A 99 2.38 7.53 -2.71
CA LEU A 99 3.74 7.79 -3.19
C LEU A 99 4.71 7.98 -2.01
N GLY A 100 4.33 8.75 -0.99
CA GLY A 100 5.12 8.91 0.22
C GLY A 100 5.37 7.57 0.93
N MET A 101 4.35 6.72 1.02
CA MET A 101 4.46 5.36 1.58
C MET A 101 5.41 4.48 0.76
N PHE A 102 5.33 4.52 -0.58
CA PHE A 102 6.21 3.73 -1.45
C PHE A 102 7.66 4.19 -1.36
N VAL A 103 7.90 5.50 -1.35
CA VAL A 103 9.25 6.06 -1.15
C VAL A 103 9.82 5.61 0.19
N LEU A 104 9.02 5.68 1.26
CA LEU A 104 9.43 5.20 2.59
C LEU A 104 9.77 3.71 2.56
N ALA A 105 8.93 2.87 1.95
CA ALA A 105 9.15 1.43 1.85
C ALA A 105 10.44 1.09 1.08
N ILE A 106 10.69 1.76 -0.05
CA ILE A 106 11.89 1.58 -0.86
C ILE A 106 13.14 2.02 -0.09
N TYR A 107 13.09 3.19 0.57
CA TYR A 107 14.18 3.70 1.38
C TYR A 107 14.58 2.72 2.49
N LEU A 108 13.60 2.19 3.22
CA LEU A 108 13.83 1.20 4.27
C LEU A 108 14.37 -0.12 3.70
N GLY A 109 13.87 -0.55 2.54
CA GLY A 109 14.34 -1.74 1.85
C GLY A 109 15.78 -1.63 1.32
N GLN A 110 16.26 -0.42 0.99
CA GLN A 110 17.64 -0.16 0.58
C GLN A 110 18.61 -0.08 1.76
N SER A 111 18.12 0.34 2.93
CA SER A 111 18.90 0.31 4.17
C SER A 111 19.10 -1.14 4.61
N ASN A 112 20.15 -1.77 4.08
CA ASN A 112 20.60 -3.09 4.53
C ASN A 112 20.50 -3.17 6.05
N VAL A 113 19.97 -4.28 6.56
CA VAL A 113 19.88 -4.68 7.98
C VAL A 113 21.18 -4.38 8.78
N ARG A 114 22.31 -4.23 8.08
CA ARG A 114 23.65 -3.84 8.59
C ARG A 114 23.85 -2.36 8.94
N ARG A 115 23.10 -1.40 8.37
CA ARG A 115 23.22 0.05 8.64
C ARG A 115 22.28 0.54 9.74
N LEU A 116 21.07 -0.04 9.85
CA LEU A 116 20.11 0.28 10.92
C LEU A 116 20.62 -0.16 12.31
N ALA A 117 21.33 -1.28 12.38
CA ALA A 117 21.95 -1.75 13.63
C ALA A 117 23.05 -0.80 14.16
N LYS A 118 23.70 -0.01 13.28
CA LYS A 118 24.74 0.96 13.67
C LYS A 118 24.24 2.40 13.86
N ARG A 119 23.03 2.73 13.38
CA ARG A 119 22.36 4.03 13.56
C ARG A 119 20.87 3.82 13.75
N ALA A 120 20.47 3.29 14.89
CA ALA A 120 19.07 3.17 15.28
C ALA A 120 18.50 4.57 15.58
N THR A 121 18.09 5.29 14.54
CA THR A 121 17.39 6.58 14.68
C THR A 121 15.96 6.33 15.15
N ARG A 122 15.30 7.34 15.73
CA ARG A 122 13.87 7.25 16.12
C ARG A 122 12.98 6.84 14.93
N LEU A 123 13.35 7.28 13.72
CA LEU A 123 12.66 6.98 12.48
C LEU A 123 12.66 5.47 12.15
N SER A 124 13.78 4.77 12.36
CA SER A 124 13.86 3.34 12.03
C SER A 124 12.97 2.47 12.92
N LYS A 125 12.74 2.91 14.17
CA LYS A 125 11.84 2.23 15.11
C LYS A 125 10.36 2.47 14.77
N ALA A 126 10.02 3.70 14.34
CA ALA A 126 8.66 4.08 13.97
C ALA A 126 8.26 3.64 12.55
N ALA A 127 9.23 3.38 11.68
CA ALA A 127 9.00 3.15 10.26
C ALA A 127 7.98 2.03 9.94
N PRO A 128 8.01 0.85 10.58
CA PRO A 128 6.99 -0.18 10.33
C PRO A 128 5.57 0.27 10.72
N GLN A 129 5.43 1.03 11.81
CA GLN A 129 4.15 1.59 12.26
C GLN A 129 3.66 2.69 11.30
N LEU A 130 4.57 3.53 10.80
CA LEU A 130 4.27 4.55 9.79
C LEU A 130 3.81 3.91 8.47
N LEU A 131 4.48 2.87 7.99
CA LEU A 131 4.06 2.14 6.79
C LEU A 131 2.66 1.54 6.93
N LEU A 132 2.36 0.94 8.08
CA LEU A 132 1.01 0.43 8.36
C LEU A 132 -0.02 1.56 8.38
N THR A 133 0.27 2.65 9.10
CA THR A 133 -0.64 3.79 9.26
C THR A 133 -0.95 4.45 7.90
N LEU A 134 0.08 4.68 7.09
CA LEU A 134 -0.08 5.21 5.73
C LEU A 134 -0.86 4.24 4.84
N GLY A 135 -0.62 2.93 4.94
CA GLY A 135 -1.36 1.92 4.20
C GLY A 135 -2.86 1.91 4.54
N ILE A 136 -3.20 1.98 5.83
CA ILE A 136 -4.58 2.11 6.30
C ILE A 136 -5.19 3.41 5.79
N LEU A 137 -4.48 4.54 5.90
CA LEU A 137 -4.97 5.84 5.41
C LEU A 137 -5.28 5.79 3.91
N VAL A 138 -4.38 5.25 3.08
CA VAL A 138 -4.60 5.08 1.63
C VAL A 138 -5.82 4.19 1.35
N PHE A 139 -6.03 3.14 2.15
CA PHE A 139 -7.19 2.26 2.03
C PHE A 139 -8.50 3.01 2.35
N VAL A 140 -8.54 3.77 3.44
CA VAL A 140 -9.69 4.59 3.85
C VAL A 140 -10.00 5.68 2.81
N LEU A 141 -8.99 6.38 2.29
CA LEU A 141 -9.16 7.36 1.21
C LEU A 141 -9.71 6.68 -0.05
N GLY A 142 -9.32 5.43 -0.33
CA GLY A 142 -9.90 4.63 -1.40
C GLY A 142 -11.40 4.34 -1.21
N ALA A 143 -11.81 4.00 0.01
CA ALA A 143 -13.23 3.80 0.32
C ALA A 143 -14.03 5.11 0.19
N LEU A 144 -13.48 6.23 0.67
CA LEU A 144 -14.10 7.54 0.51
C LEU A 144 -14.26 7.92 -0.97
N LEU A 145 -13.28 7.64 -1.83
CA LEU A 145 -13.41 7.84 -3.28
C LEU A 145 -14.50 6.97 -3.90
N ASN A 146 -14.78 5.77 -3.37
CA ASN A 146 -15.90 4.96 -3.86
C ASN A 146 -17.23 5.66 -3.55
N ILE A 147 -17.42 6.12 -2.31
CA ILE A 147 -18.63 6.83 -1.88
C ILE A 147 -18.84 8.09 -2.73
N LEU A 148 -17.80 8.91 -2.91
CA LEU A 148 -17.90 10.14 -3.72
C LEU A 148 -18.20 9.85 -5.19
N PHE A 149 -17.68 8.75 -5.73
CA PHE A 149 -17.96 8.33 -7.10
C PHE A 149 -19.41 7.86 -7.28
N GLU A 150 -19.93 7.08 -6.34
CA GLU A 150 -21.33 6.62 -6.34
C GLU A 150 -22.29 7.81 -6.24
N LEU A 151 -22.02 8.77 -5.37
CA LEU A 151 -22.80 10.01 -5.26
C LEU A 151 -22.79 10.82 -6.57
N ALA A 152 -21.65 10.88 -7.26
CA ALA A 152 -21.54 11.58 -8.53
C ALA A 152 -22.34 10.90 -9.65
N ILE A 153 -22.46 9.57 -9.64
CA ILE A 153 -23.28 8.85 -10.63
C ILE A 153 -24.77 9.03 -10.35
N VAL A 154 -25.20 9.00 -9.08
CA VAL A 154 -26.62 9.14 -8.72
C VAL A 154 -27.15 10.56 -8.93
N ALA A 155 -26.27 11.57 -8.86
CA ALA A 155 -26.65 12.97 -9.07
C ALA A 155 -26.90 13.34 -10.54
N HIS A 156 -26.65 12.43 -11.49
CA HIS A 156 -26.85 12.58 -12.93
C HIS A 156 -27.88 11.59 -13.45
#